data_AF-A0A1Y5SWW0-F1
#
_entry.id   AF-A0A1Y5SWW0-F1
#
_cell.length_a   1.000
_cell.length_b   1.000
_cell.length_c   1.000
_cell.angle_alpha   90.00
_cell.angle_beta   90.00
_cell.angle_gamma   90.00
#
_symmetry.space_group_name_H-M   'P 1'
#
loop_
_entity.id
_entity.type
_entity.pdbx_description
1 polymer ?
#
loop_
_entity_poly.entity_id
_entity_poly.type
_entity_poly.pdbx_seq_one_letter_code
_entity_poly.pdbx_strand_id
1 'polypeptide(L)'
;MERIQSAIEKARKARTKAETRAKGDRSVKAAEIEAVPADQTLNSQHSVSAQEDAERNLAWQKIKQLKLDDRHLQISRIVAHKSCQEANPYDVLRTKLLQQMNKNGWKRVAITSPTAGCGKSTICANIAFSLARYVDFRVMVVELDLRRPSLKKIIGLAEKHQFSQVLKESDVAENHMVRIGENLIFATNSSSVSNAAELLQSVGAASVLDKLEATYRPNIVIFDTAPILTGDDTLEILDQVDCALLVAEAESSRSSEIDKCEHDLSERTNCAGIVLNKCRYMDRGDSYYYSP
;
A
#
# COMPACT_ATOMS: atom_id res chain seq x y z
N MET A 1 -20.88 5.11 -53.02
CA MET A 1 -20.96 6.37 -52.24
C MET A 1 -22.38 6.72 -51.75
N GLU A 2 -23.45 6.06 -52.20
CA GLU A 2 -24.84 6.38 -51.80
C GLU A 2 -25.24 5.97 -50.37
N ARG A 3 -24.57 4.97 -49.77
CA ARG A 3 -24.90 4.51 -48.40
C ARG A 3 -24.56 5.52 -47.31
N ILE A 4 -23.57 6.39 -47.54
CA ILE A 4 -23.14 7.41 -46.56
C ILE A 4 -24.07 8.63 -46.60
N GLN A 5 -24.54 9.04 -47.79
CA GLN A 5 -25.50 10.14 -47.92
C GLN A 5 -26.86 9.79 -47.29
N SER A 6 -27.35 8.56 -47.48
CA SER A 6 -28.58 8.07 -46.84
C SER A 6 -28.49 8.08 -45.30
N ALA A 7 -27.31 7.78 -44.73
CA ALA A 7 -27.11 7.80 -43.29
C ALA A 7 -27.14 9.24 -42.71
N ILE A 8 -26.57 10.21 -43.42
CA ILE A 8 -26.56 11.62 -43.01
C ILE A 8 -27.97 12.24 -43.08
N GLU A 9 -28.76 11.88 -44.10
CA GLU A 9 -30.13 12.38 -44.23
C GLU A 9 -31.07 11.81 -43.16
N LYS A 10 -30.88 10.54 -42.79
CA LYS A 10 -31.62 9.88 -41.71
C LYS A 10 -31.30 10.50 -40.34
N ALA A 11 -30.05 10.89 -40.12
CA ALA A 11 -29.63 11.60 -38.91
C ALA A 11 -30.22 13.01 -38.82
N ARG A 12 -30.30 13.76 -39.94
CA ARG A 12 -30.93 15.10 -39.99
C ARG A 12 -32.42 15.07 -39.72
N LYS A 13 -33.15 14.07 -40.25
CA LYS A 13 -34.60 13.91 -40.00
C LYS A 13 -34.91 13.50 -38.55
N ALA A 14 -34.03 12.72 -37.90
CA ALA A 14 -34.19 12.37 -36.50
C ALA A 14 -33.99 13.58 -35.55
N ARG A 15 -33.04 14.47 -35.88
CA ARG A 15 -32.72 15.66 -35.08
C ARG A 15 -33.82 16.73 -35.13
N THR A 16 -34.37 16.98 -36.32
CA THR A 16 -35.51 17.91 -36.50
C THR A 16 -36.79 17.41 -35.82
N LYS A 17 -37.04 16.09 -35.84
CA LYS A 17 -38.21 15.49 -35.16
C LYS A 17 -38.10 15.58 -33.63
N ALA A 18 -36.89 15.47 -33.08
CA ALA A 18 -36.63 15.64 -31.64
C ALA A 18 -36.79 17.10 -31.19
N GLU A 19 -36.35 18.07 -32.01
CA GLU A 19 -36.50 19.50 -31.73
C GLU A 19 -37.95 19.98 -31.81
N THR A 20 -38.77 19.43 -32.72
CA THR A 20 -40.22 19.71 -32.72
C THR A 20 -40.97 19.06 -31.55
N ARG A 21 -40.48 17.92 -31.03
CA ARG A 21 -41.09 17.25 -29.87
C ARG A 21 -40.78 17.96 -28.55
N ALA A 22 -39.61 18.61 -28.46
CA ALA A 22 -39.20 19.40 -27.30
C ALA A 22 -39.90 20.78 -27.20
N LYS A 23 -40.51 21.28 -28.28
CA LYS A 23 -41.24 22.57 -28.29
C LYS A 23 -42.75 22.46 -28.07
N GLY A 24 -43.31 21.24 -28.02
CA GLY A 24 -44.76 21.00 -27.93
C GLY A 24 -45.32 20.81 -26.53
N ASP A 25 -44.50 20.74 -25.49
CA ASP A 25 -44.95 20.35 -24.15
C ASP A 25 -44.50 21.36 -23.07
N ARG A 26 -44.94 22.61 -23.24
CA ARG A 26 -44.89 23.64 -22.19
C ARG A 26 -46.30 24.12 -21.89
N SER A 27 -46.99 23.39 -21.01
CA SER A 27 -48.02 24.00 -20.16
C SER A 27 -48.26 23.17 -18.90
N VAL A 28 -48.20 23.89 -17.76
CA VAL A 28 -48.76 23.57 -16.43
C VAL A 28 -47.96 22.64 -15.50
N LYS A 29 -47.16 23.23 -14.60
CA LYS A 29 -47.49 23.42 -13.18
C LYS A 29 -46.30 24.07 -12.46
N ALA A 30 -46.56 25.22 -11.83
CA ALA A 30 -45.64 25.87 -10.91
C ALA A 30 -45.54 25.03 -9.63
N ALA A 31 -44.34 24.56 -9.33
CA ALA A 31 -43.94 24.13 -7.99
C ALA A 31 -42.64 24.88 -7.69
N GLU A 32 -42.63 25.62 -6.58
CA GLU A 32 -41.47 26.32 -6.06
C GLU A 32 -40.31 25.33 -5.90
N ILE A 33 -39.24 25.55 -6.65
CA ILE A 33 -37.94 24.95 -6.38
C ILE A 33 -37.14 26.06 -5.73
N GLU A 34 -36.97 25.99 -4.41
CA GLU A 34 -35.97 26.78 -3.70
C GLU A 34 -34.61 26.53 -4.34
N ALA A 35 -34.00 27.61 -4.84
CA ALA A 35 -32.66 27.57 -5.37
C ALA A 35 -31.68 27.34 -4.21
N VAL A 36 -31.17 26.12 -4.07
CA VAL A 36 -30.00 25.85 -3.23
C VAL A 36 -28.81 26.56 -3.87
N PRO A 37 -28.12 27.49 -3.18
CA PRO A 37 -27.03 28.24 -3.78
C PRO A 37 -25.82 27.32 -3.98
N ALA A 38 -25.36 27.21 -5.23
CA ALA A 38 -24.19 26.42 -5.67
C ALA A 38 -22.85 26.85 -5.02
N ASP A 39 -22.86 27.93 -4.24
CA ASP A 39 -21.69 28.50 -3.56
C ASP A 39 -21.44 27.87 -2.17
N GLN A 40 -22.44 27.19 -1.59
CA GLN A 40 -22.28 26.57 -0.26
C GLN A 40 -21.67 25.16 -0.32
N THR A 41 -21.85 24.44 -1.43
CA THR A 41 -21.41 23.03 -1.59
C THR A 41 -19.90 22.91 -1.87
N LEU A 42 -19.32 23.87 -2.60
CA LEU A 42 -17.87 23.92 -2.87
C LEU A 42 -17.07 24.36 -1.63
N ASN A 43 -17.61 25.32 -0.87
CA ASN A 43 -16.96 25.82 0.34
C ASN A 43 -17.01 24.80 1.49
N SER A 44 -18.06 23.98 1.57
CA SER A 44 -18.15 22.88 2.54
C SER A 44 -17.22 21.70 2.21
N GLN A 45 -16.96 21.41 0.94
CA GLN A 45 -16.05 20.31 0.56
C GLN A 45 -14.58 20.68 0.82
N HIS A 46 -14.17 21.92 0.56
CA HIS A 46 -12.82 22.40 0.84
C HIS A 46 -12.53 22.54 2.35
N SER A 47 -13.52 22.92 3.16
CA SER A 47 -13.34 23.00 4.61
C SER A 47 -13.23 21.63 5.26
N VAL A 48 -14.00 20.64 4.81
CA VAL A 48 -13.92 19.25 5.27
C VAL A 48 -12.56 18.63 4.91
N SER A 49 -12.08 18.79 3.67
CA SER A 49 -10.77 18.25 3.28
C SER A 49 -9.60 18.87 4.07
N ALA A 50 -9.67 20.16 4.36
CA ALA A 50 -8.64 20.85 5.14
C ALA A 50 -8.63 20.40 6.63
N GLN A 51 -9.81 20.19 7.22
CA GLN A 51 -9.92 19.66 8.58
C GLN A 51 -9.42 18.21 8.65
N GLU A 52 -9.80 17.40 7.67
CA GLU A 52 -9.35 16.02 7.54
C GLU A 52 -7.82 15.90 7.42
N ASP A 53 -7.20 16.76 6.61
CA ASP A 53 -5.75 16.83 6.50
C ASP A 53 -5.09 17.29 7.80
N ALA A 54 -5.68 18.24 8.53
CA ALA A 54 -5.19 18.69 9.83
C ALA A 54 -5.24 17.58 10.90
N GLU A 55 -6.35 16.84 10.96
CA GLU A 55 -6.51 15.67 11.84
C GLU A 55 -5.48 14.59 11.50
N ARG A 56 -5.30 14.30 10.19
CA ARG A 56 -4.29 13.35 9.72
C ARG A 56 -2.90 13.81 10.13
N ASN A 57 -2.56 15.09 9.96
CA ASN A 57 -1.25 15.63 10.35
C ASN A 57 -1.02 15.51 11.86
N LEU A 58 -2.03 15.82 12.67
CA LEU A 58 -1.96 15.69 14.12
C LEU A 58 -1.75 14.23 14.55
N ALA A 59 -2.46 13.28 13.94
CA ALA A 59 -2.30 11.86 14.21
C ALA A 59 -0.85 11.39 13.95
N TRP A 60 -0.25 11.80 12.84
CA TRP A 60 1.13 11.46 12.50
C TRP A 60 2.15 12.12 13.44
N GLN A 61 1.90 13.36 13.87
CA GLN A 61 2.78 14.08 14.79
C GLN A 61 2.78 13.49 16.21
N LYS A 62 1.69 12.84 16.63
CA LYS A 62 1.63 12.11 17.91
C LYS A 62 2.59 10.92 17.95
N ILE A 63 2.93 10.35 16.80
CA ILE A 63 3.88 9.24 16.72
C ILE A 63 5.29 9.76 16.94
N LYS A 64 5.98 9.12 17.90
CA LYS A 64 7.36 9.45 18.25
C LYS A 64 8.26 9.31 17.02
N GLN A 65 9.10 10.32 16.81
CA GLN A 65 10.02 10.33 15.69
C GLN A 65 11.32 9.60 16.01
N LEU A 66 11.74 8.70 15.13
CA LEU A 66 13.07 8.06 15.15
C LEU A 66 14.04 8.86 14.29
N LYS A 67 15.19 9.20 14.87
CA LYS A 67 16.34 9.66 14.10
C LYS A 67 17.13 8.45 13.60
N LEU A 68 17.31 8.36 12.30
CA LEU A 68 18.04 7.26 11.67
C LEU A 68 19.56 7.39 11.90
N ASP A 69 20.21 6.24 12.00
CA ASP A 69 21.67 6.11 11.91
C ASP A 69 22.03 5.50 10.54
N ASP A 70 22.66 6.31 9.70
CA ASP A 70 23.07 5.91 8.35
C ASP A 70 23.95 4.65 8.34
N ARG A 71 24.83 4.51 9.34
CA ARG A 71 25.73 3.35 9.43
C ARG A 71 24.95 2.09 9.72
N HIS A 72 23.99 2.17 10.64
CA HIS A 72 23.11 1.05 10.98
C HIS A 72 22.27 0.62 9.77
N LEU A 73 21.71 1.58 9.03
CA LEU A 73 20.93 1.31 7.82
C LEU A 73 21.76 0.63 6.74
N GLN A 74 23.00 1.09 6.50
CA GLN A 74 23.92 0.43 5.56
C GLN A 74 24.20 -1.04 5.94
N ILE A 75 24.50 -1.29 7.22
CA ILE A 75 24.73 -2.65 7.74
C ILE A 75 23.48 -3.53 7.54
N SER A 76 22.29 -2.94 7.73
CA SER A 76 21.00 -3.61 7.54
C SER A 76 20.53 -3.66 6.08
N ARG A 77 21.36 -3.21 5.13
CA ARG A 77 21.08 -3.14 3.68
C ARG A 77 19.85 -2.28 3.33
N ILE A 78 19.65 -1.20 4.06
CA ILE A 78 18.62 -0.19 3.81
C ILE A 78 19.25 1.00 3.08
N VAL A 79 19.20 0.94 1.75
CA VAL A 79 19.84 1.91 0.85
C VAL A 79 18.83 2.95 0.34
N ALA A 80 17.56 2.60 0.25
CA ALA A 80 16.52 3.45 -0.32
C ALA A 80 16.07 4.61 0.59
N HIS A 81 16.64 4.75 1.81
CA HIS A 81 16.37 5.90 2.69
C HIS A 81 16.86 7.24 2.10
N LYS A 82 17.79 7.18 1.13
CA LYS A 82 18.25 8.30 0.32
C LYS A 82 18.16 7.95 -1.16
N SER A 83 18.23 8.96 -2.01
CA SER A 83 18.40 8.76 -3.45
C SER A 83 19.87 8.46 -3.74
N CYS A 84 20.20 7.21 -4.06
CA CYS A 84 21.54 6.78 -4.44
C CYS A 84 21.48 5.66 -5.50
N GLN A 85 22.62 5.35 -6.11
CA GLN A 85 22.72 4.32 -7.14
C GLN A 85 22.24 2.94 -6.66
N GLU A 86 22.55 2.57 -5.41
CA GLU A 86 22.15 1.28 -4.83
C GLU A 86 20.63 1.20 -4.58
N ALA A 87 19.95 2.35 -4.50
CA ALA A 87 18.50 2.42 -4.34
C ALA A 87 17.73 2.17 -5.64
N ASN A 88 18.38 2.29 -6.82
CA ASN A 88 17.71 2.21 -8.12
C ASN A 88 16.83 0.96 -8.31
N PRO A 89 17.26 -0.27 -7.95
CA PRO A 89 16.41 -1.46 -8.08
C PRO A 89 15.12 -1.36 -7.24
N TYR A 90 15.21 -0.78 -6.03
CA TYR A 90 14.07 -0.55 -5.16
C TYR A 90 13.16 0.55 -5.69
N ASP A 91 13.71 1.56 -6.35
CA ASP A 91 12.94 2.64 -6.96
C ASP A 91 12.17 2.16 -8.20
N VAL A 92 12.75 1.25 -8.99
CA VAL A 92 12.05 0.56 -10.08
C VAL A 92 10.94 -0.32 -9.51
N LEU A 93 11.23 -1.10 -8.46
CA LEU A 93 10.23 -1.94 -7.80
C LEU A 93 9.08 -1.12 -7.21
N ARG A 94 9.39 -0.03 -6.50
CA ARG A 94 8.41 0.96 -6.02
C ARG A 94 7.50 1.42 -7.15
N THR A 95 8.10 1.84 -8.27
CA THR A 95 7.35 2.42 -9.39
C THR A 95 6.37 1.39 -9.97
N LYS A 96 6.83 0.15 -10.19
CA LYS A 96 5.98 -0.95 -10.67
C LYS A 96 4.86 -1.29 -9.69
N LEU A 97 5.19 -1.41 -8.40
CA LEU A 97 4.21 -1.68 -7.35
C LEU A 97 3.14 -0.58 -7.32
N LEU A 98 3.54 0.69 -7.24
CA LEU A 98 2.62 1.82 -7.17
C LEU A 98 1.72 1.93 -8.41
N GLN A 99 2.25 1.60 -9.60
CA GLN A 99 1.43 1.51 -10.82
C GLN A 99 0.32 0.46 -10.70
N GLN A 100 0.63 -0.73 -10.17
CA GLN A 100 -0.38 -1.77 -9.94
C GLN A 100 -1.38 -1.35 -8.85
N MET A 101 -0.89 -0.78 -7.75
CA MET A 101 -1.74 -0.29 -6.66
C MET A 101 -2.74 0.75 -7.18
N ASN A 102 -2.27 1.76 -7.90
CA ASN A 102 -3.12 2.83 -8.45
C ASN A 102 -4.09 2.31 -9.50
N LYS A 103 -3.65 1.40 -10.38
CA LYS A 103 -4.50 0.83 -11.44
C LYS A 103 -5.72 0.11 -10.86
N ASN A 104 -5.55 -0.58 -9.73
CA ASN A 104 -6.59 -1.39 -9.12
C ASN A 104 -7.27 -0.72 -7.91
N GLY A 105 -6.83 0.49 -7.52
CA GLY A 105 -7.35 1.19 -6.34
C GLY A 105 -6.95 0.55 -5.01
N TRP A 106 -5.89 -0.25 -4.99
CA TRP A 106 -5.41 -0.96 -3.81
C TRP A 106 -4.65 -0.04 -2.85
N LYS A 107 -4.69 -0.36 -1.55
CA LYS A 107 -3.98 0.34 -0.48
C LYS A 107 -3.23 -0.60 0.46
N ARG A 108 -3.60 -1.87 0.54
CA ARG A 108 -3.00 -2.87 1.43
C ARG A 108 -2.19 -3.87 0.62
N VAL A 109 -0.88 -3.96 0.90
CA VAL A 109 0.00 -4.93 0.26
C VAL A 109 0.73 -5.78 1.30
N ALA A 110 0.64 -7.10 1.17
CA ALA A 110 1.49 -8.03 1.91
C ALA A 110 2.81 -8.24 1.18
N ILE A 111 3.91 -8.30 1.92
CA ILE A 111 5.21 -8.73 1.42
C ILE A 111 5.57 -10.03 2.13
N THR A 112 5.65 -11.09 1.33
CA THR A 112 5.88 -12.46 1.81
C THR A 112 6.95 -13.15 0.97
N SER A 113 7.24 -14.41 1.28
CA SER A 113 8.20 -15.25 0.56
C SER A 113 7.79 -16.71 0.63
N PRO A 114 8.34 -17.59 -0.23
CA PRO A 114 8.09 -19.02 -0.11
C PRO A 114 8.63 -19.58 1.21
N THR A 115 9.88 -19.23 1.56
CA THR A 115 10.56 -19.75 2.74
C THR A 115 11.28 -18.64 3.51
N ALA A 116 11.78 -18.97 4.71
CA ALA A 116 12.52 -18.02 5.54
C ALA A 116 13.87 -17.65 4.90
N GLY A 117 14.28 -16.40 5.06
CA GLY A 117 15.59 -15.93 4.61
C GLY A 117 15.61 -15.29 3.22
N CYS A 118 14.51 -15.29 2.47
CA CYS A 118 14.46 -14.68 1.13
C CYS A 118 14.67 -13.15 1.11
N GLY A 119 14.66 -12.49 2.27
CA GLY A 119 14.93 -11.05 2.42
C GLY A 119 13.69 -10.16 2.33
N LYS A 120 12.48 -10.72 2.48
CA LYS A 120 11.19 -10.01 2.49
C LYS A 120 11.18 -8.75 3.36
N SER A 121 11.67 -8.81 4.60
CA SER A 121 11.67 -7.67 5.54
C SER A 121 12.60 -6.54 5.09
N THR A 122 13.74 -6.88 4.47
CA THR A 122 14.67 -5.90 3.89
C THR A 122 14.07 -5.25 2.64
N ILE A 123 13.44 -6.03 1.76
CA ILE A 123 12.72 -5.51 0.59
C ILE A 123 11.58 -4.59 1.05
N CYS A 124 10.79 -5.03 2.03
CA CYS A 124 9.70 -4.28 2.63
C CYS A 124 10.15 -2.91 3.13
N ALA A 125 11.18 -2.87 3.98
CA ALA A 125 11.73 -1.62 4.48
C ALA A 125 12.24 -0.71 3.35
N ASN A 126 12.99 -1.24 2.38
CA ASN A 126 13.51 -0.41 1.29
C ASN A 126 12.41 0.14 0.37
N ILE A 127 11.37 -0.63 0.05
CA ILE A 127 10.21 -0.13 -0.70
C ILE A 127 9.52 0.99 0.09
N ALA A 128 9.31 0.79 1.39
CA ALA A 128 8.68 1.78 2.25
C ALA A 128 9.47 3.09 2.31
N PHE A 129 10.79 3.01 2.48
CA PHE A 129 11.68 4.17 2.40
C PHE A 129 11.62 4.84 1.03
N SER A 130 11.63 4.07 -0.06
CA SER A 130 11.57 4.59 -1.43
C SER A 130 10.25 5.34 -1.71
N LEU A 131 9.12 4.82 -1.22
CA LEU A 131 7.79 5.44 -1.30
C LEU A 131 7.73 6.73 -0.48
N ALA A 132 8.26 6.70 0.74
CA ALA A 132 8.23 7.84 1.66
C ALA A 132 9.08 9.04 1.20
N ARG A 133 9.91 8.87 0.16
CA ARG A 133 10.61 9.99 -0.48
C ARG A 133 9.69 10.87 -1.34
N TYR A 134 8.50 10.40 -1.70
CA TYR A 134 7.50 11.24 -2.34
C TYR A 134 6.90 12.22 -1.32
N VAL A 135 6.78 13.48 -1.74
CA VAL A 135 6.10 14.52 -0.98
C VAL A 135 4.63 14.15 -0.84
N ASP A 136 4.05 14.40 0.33
CA ASP A 136 2.66 14.09 0.67
C ASP A 136 2.22 12.63 0.46
N PHE A 137 3.17 11.69 0.41
CA PHE A 137 2.88 10.26 0.27
C PHE A 137 3.20 9.50 1.56
N ARG A 138 2.16 9.16 2.31
CA ARG A 138 2.24 8.51 3.62
C ARG A 138 2.22 7.00 3.51
N VAL A 139 3.22 6.38 4.13
CA VAL A 139 3.45 4.94 4.14
C VAL A 139 3.40 4.43 5.57
N MET A 140 2.59 3.41 5.81
CA MET A 140 2.61 2.67 7.06
C MET A 140 3.15 1.27 6.80
N VAL A 141 4.13 0.84 7.60
CA VAL A 141 4.63 -0.54 7.59
C VAL A 141 4.21 -1.22 8.88
N VAL A 142 3.58 -2.38 8.77
CA VAL A 142 3.13 -3.15 9.91
C VAL A 142 3.82 -4.52 9.91
N GLU A 143 4.54 -4.82 10.98
CA GLU A 143 5.18 -6.12 11.17
C GLU A 143 4.17 -7.17 11.62
N LEU A 144 3.85 -8.11 10.72
CA LEU A 144 2.97 -9.25 10.97
C LEU A 144 3.69 -10.61 10.89
N ASP A 145 5.01 -10.64 10.62
CA ASP A 145 5.86 -11.78 10.95
C ASP A 145 6.09 -11.81 12.48
N LEU A 146 5.04 -12.20 13.20
CA LEU A 146 5.04 -12.19 14.66
C LEU A 146 5.91 -13.31 15.24
N ARG A 147 6.25 -14.35 14.47
CA ARG A 147 7.13 -15.43 14.94
C ARG A 147 8.60 -15.03 14.87
N ARG A 148 9.01 -14.27 13.85
CA ARG A 148 10.39 -13.85 13.65
C ARG A 148 10.48 -12.36 13.30
N PRO A 149 10.06 -11.47 14.22
CA PRO A 149 10.10 -10.04 13.96
C PRO A 149 11.56 -9.56 13.78
N SER A 150 11.76 -8.68 12.81
CA SER A 150 13.06 -8.16 12.39
C SER A 150 13.08 -6.67 12.06
N LEU A 151 11.93 -6.02 11.81
CA LEU A 151 11.87 -4.62 11.38
C LEU A 151 12.48 -3.67 12.40
N LYS A 152 12.24 -3.88 13.70
CA LYS A 152 12.88 -3.13 14.79
C LYS A 152 14.41 -3.10 14.62
N LYS A 153 15.01 -4.27 14.41
CA LYS A 153 16.45 -4.42 14.21
C LYS A 153 16.89 -3.77 12.91
N ILE A 154 16.12 -3.93 11.82
CA ILE A 154 16.45 -3.37 10.51
C ILE A 154 16.52 -1.83 10.55
N ILE A 155 15.58 -1.17 11.22
CA ILE A 155 15.53 0.30 11.29
C ILE A 155 16.38 0.91 12.42
N GLY A 156 16.99 0.08 13.27
CA GLY A 156 17.86 0.54 14.36
C GLY A 156 17.09 1.07 15.57
N LEU A 157 15.86 0.59 15.79
CA LEU A 157 15.04 1.04 16.89
C LEU A 157 15.48 0.38 18.21
N ALA A 158 15.92 1.20 19.17
CA ALA A 158 16.33 0.74 20.50
C ALA A 158 15.12 0.38 21.38
N GLU A 159 14.07 1.21 21.34
CA GLU A 159 12.88 1.13 22.20
C GLU A 159 12.10 -0.16 22.03
N LYS A 160 11.51 -0.66 23.12
CA LYS A 160 10.72 -1.88 23.10
C LYS A 160 9.33 -1.58 22.55
N HIS A 161 9.09 -1.98 21.31
CA HIS A 161 7.76 -1.98 20.70
C HIS A 161 7.23 -3.41 20.66
N GLN A 162 5.94 -3.60 20.87
CA GLN A 162 5.30 -4.90 20.76
C GLN A 162 3.91 -4.71 20.15
N PHE A 163 3.86 -4.41 18.85
CA PHE A 163 2.63 -4.13 18.13
C PHE A 163 1.56 -5.24 18.26
N SER A 164 1.96 -6.48 18.52
CA SER A 164 1.03 -7.56 18.85
C SER A 164 0.14 -7.29 20.07
N GLN A 165 0.52 -6.39 20.99
CA GLN A 165 -0.35 -5.94 22.09
C GLN A 165 -1.49 -5.04 21.58
N VAL A 166 -1.22 -4.22 20.56
CA VAL A 166 -2.25 -3.42 19.89
C VAL A 166 -3.25 -4.34 19.19
N LEU A 167 -2.76 -5.37 18.48
CA LEU A 167 -3.60 -6.38 17.84
C LEU A 167 -4.47 -7.16 18.84
N LYS A 168 -4.03 -7.26 20.10
CA LYS A 168 -4.78 -7.86 21.22
C LYS A 168 -5.70 -6.86 21.93
N GLU A 169 -5.73 -5.61 21.49
CA GLU A 169 -6.44 -4.49 22.12
C GLU A 169 -6.04 -4.27 23.59
N SER A 170 -4.79 -4.62 23.96
CA SER A 170 -4.26 -4.50 25.32
C SER A 170 -3.35 -3.28 25.55
N ASP A 171 -2.94 -2.60 24.48
CA ASP A 171 -2.18 -1.34 24.53
C ASP A 171 -2.54 -0.46 23.31
N VAL A 172 -2.13 0.80 23.33
CA VAL A 172 -2.38 1.79 22.26
C VAL A 172 -1.30 1.76 21.20
N ALA A 173 -1.68 2.09 19.96
CA ALA A 173 -0.79 1.97 18.80
C ALA A 173 0.43 2.89 18.88
N GLU A 174 0.24 4.09 19.42
CA GLU A 174 1.27 5.13 19.55
C GLU A 174 2.50 4.66 20.34
N ASN A 175 2.32 3.73 21.29
CA ASN A 175 3.40 3.16 22.11
C ASN A 175 4.24 2.12 21.35
N HIS A 176 3.77 1.65 20.20
CA HIS A 176 4.37 0.55 19.44
C HIS A 176 4.65 0.92 17.98
N MET A 177 4.46 2.19 17.63
CA MET A 177 4.76 2.77 16.33
C MET A 177 5.85 3.82 16.44
N VAL A 178 6.63 3.95 15.38
CA VAL A 178 7.64 5.01 15.25
C VAL A 178 7.55 5.66 13.89
N ARG A 179 7.75 6.98 13.85
CA ARG A 179 7.71 7.79 12.63
C ARG A 179 9.11 8.14 12.18
N ILE A 180 9.36 8.08 10.87
CA ILE A 180 10.60 8.49 10.23
C ILE A 180 10.26 9.58 9.21
N GLY A 181 10.91 10.75 9.35
CA GLY A 181 10.52 11.93 8.56
C GLY A 181 9.05 12.27 8.79
N GLU A 182 8.38 12.80 7.78
CA GLU A 182 6.96 13.19 7.87
C GLU A 182 5.99 12.09 7.42
N ASN A 183 6.50 11.11 6.68
CA ASN A 183 5.68 10.30 5.77
C ASN A 183 5.83 8.79 5.96
N LEU A 184 6.65 8.30 6.89
CA LEU A 184 6.84 6.87 7.12
C LEU A 184 6.59 6.48 8.57
N ILE A 185 5.70 5.52 8.81
CA ILE A 185 5.50 4.90 10.13
C ILE A 185 5.85 3.42 10.07
N PHE A 186 6.52 2.92 11.10
CA PHE A 186 6.72 1.48 11.35
C PHE A 186 6.03 1.07 12.66
N ALA A 187 5.17 0.06 12.58
CA ALA A 187 4.67 -0.70 13.71
C ALA A 187 5.50 -1.99 13.84
N THR A 188 6.19 -2.18 14.97
CA THR A 188 7.20 -3.25 15.12
C THR A 188 7.00 -4.08 16.38
N ASN A 189 7.63 -5.25 16.42
CA ASN A 189 7.64 -6.16 17.55
C ASN A 189 9.08 -6.41 18.03
N SER A 190 9.25 -6.55 19.35
CA SER A 190 10.56 -6.79 19.98
C SER A 190 10.79 -8.26 20.27
N SER A 191 9.73 -9.04 20.35
CA SER A 191 9.77 -10.48 20.66
C SER A 191 8.72 -11.25 19.87
N SER A 192 8.99 -12.54 19.70
CA SER A 192 8.09 -13.48 19.04
C SER A 192 6.78 -13.70 19.81
N VAL A 193 5.70 -13.94 19.09
CA VAL A 193 4.38 -14.31 19.63
C VAL A 193 4.14 -15.80 19.37
N SER A 194 3.76 -16.56 20.40
CA SER A 194 3.57 -18.02 20.29
C SER A 194 2.31 -18.41 19.51
N ASN A 195 1.22 -17.66 19.69
CA ASN A 195 -0.09 -17.86 19.05
C ASN A 195 -0.32 -16.85 17.91
N ALA A 196 0.65 -16.77 16.99
CA ALA A 196 0.67 -15.77 15.93
C ALA A 196 -0.53 -15.91 14.98
N ALA A 197 -0.79 -17.12 14.47
CA ALA A 197 -1.91 -17.41 13.56
C ALA A 197 -3.26 -17.05 14.19
N GLU A 198 -3.51 -17.50 15.42
CA GLU A 198 -4.79 -17.26 16.11
C GLU A 198 -5.01 -15.77 16.39
N LEU A 199 -3.93 -15.03 16.67
CA LEU A 199 -4.02 -13.58 16.83
C LEU A 199 -4.38 -12.90 15.52
N LEU A 200 -3.70 -13.25 14.43
CA LEU A 200 -3.91 -12.61 13.11
C LEU A 200 -5.29 -12.92 12.51
N GLN A 201 -5.84 -14.11 12.78
CA GLN A 201 -7.18 -14.51 12.38
C GLN A 201 -8.29 -13.81 13.19
N SER A 202 -7.96 -13.24 14.36
CA SER A 202 -8.97 -12.68 15.25
C SER A 202 -9.66 -11.45 14.66
N VAL A 203 -10.97 -11.31 14.93
CA VAL A 203 -11.76 -10.12 14.58
C VAL A 203 -11.16 -8.84 15.19
N GLY A 204 -10.54 -8.96 16.37
CA GLY A 204 -9.84 -7.86 17.03
C GLY A 204 -8.67 -7.34 16.21
N ALA A 205 -7.83 -8.23 15.66
CA ALA A 205 -6.71 -7.84 14.80
C ALA A 205 -7.18 -7.11 13.54
N ALA A 206 -8.18 -7.65 12.83
CA ALA A 206 -8.77 -7.01 11.65
C ALA A 206 -9.32 -5.60 11.99
N SER A 207 -10.08 -5.49 13.07
CA SER A 207 -10.63 -4.22 13.59
C SER A 207 -9.52 -3.21 13.91
N VAL A 208 -8.40 -3.65 14.50
CA VAL A 208 -7.25 -2.79 14.77
C VAL A 208 -6.62 -2.27 13.49
N LEU A 209 -6.43 -3.12 12.48
CA LEU A 209 -5.86 -2.69 11.19
C LEU A 209 -6.77 -1.68 10.48
N ASP A 210 -8.09 -1.89 10.51
CA ASP A 210 -9.05 -0.93 9.96
C ASP A 210 -9.04 0.41 10.72
N LYS A 211 -8.97 0.36 12.06
CA LYS A 211 -8.85 1.57 12.91
C LYS A 211 -7.57 2.35 12.60
N LEU A 212 -6.45 1.66 12.33
CA LEU A 212 -5.20 2.32 11.95
C LEU A 212 -5.33 3.04 10.61
N GLU A 213 -5.92 2.38 9.61
CA GLU A 213 -6.13 3.01 8.31
C GLU A 213 -7.06 4.23 8.41
N ALA A 214 -8.14 4.13 9.19
CA ALA A 214 -9.06 5.25 9.40
C ALA A 214 -8.41 6.43 10.16
N THR A 215 -7.59 6.14 11.16
CA THR A 215 -6.95 7.16 12.02
C THR A 215 -5.79 7.85 11.31
N TYR A 216 -4.91 7.09 10.68
CA TYR A 216 -3.68 7.60 10.10
C TYR A 216 -3.81 7.92 8.61
N ARG A 217 -4.81 7.37 7.93
CA ARG A 217 -5.11 7.57 6.49
C ARG A 217 -3.85 7.54 5.61
N PRO A 218 -3.01 6.49 5.70
CA PRO A 218 -1.85 6.36 4.83
C PRO A 218 -2.30 6.16 3.36
N ASN A 219 -1.45 6.55 2.42
CA ASN A 219 -1.67 6.24 1.01
C ASN A 219 -1.50 4.74 0.73
N ILE A 220 -0.64 4.07 1.51
CA ILE A 220 -0.39 2.63 1.42
C ILE A 220 -0.01 2.05 2.79
N VAL A 221 -0.53 0.85 3.08
CA VAL A 221 -0.13 0.01 4.20
C VAL A 221 0.61 -1.21 3.66
N ILE A 222 1.84 -1.43 4.14
CA ILE A 222 2.69 -2.54 3.76
C ILE A 222 2.80 -3.49 4.96
N PHE A 223 2.40 -4.73 4.78
CA PHE A 223 2.48 -5.77 5.80
C PHE A 223 3.71 -6.64 5.54
N ASP A 224 4.70 -6.64 6.45
CA ASP A 224 5.78 -7.64 6.42
C ASP A 224 5.28 -8.90 7.11
N THR A 225 5.04 -9.98 6.36
CA THR A 225 4.41 -11.21 6.86
C THR A 225 5.42 -12.34 6.98
N ALA A 226 5.02 -13.46 7.58
CA ALA A 226 5.81 -14.69 7.57
C ALA A 226 5.91 -15.29 6.14
N PRO A 227 6.78 -16.31 5.90
CA PRO A 227 6.78 -17.05 4.65
C PRO A 227 5.57 -17.99 4.53
N ILE A 228 4.94 -18.03 3.34
CA ILE A 228 3.71 -18.80 3.07
C ILE A 228 3.89 -20.29 3.37
N LEU A 229 5.00 -20.91 2.97
CA LEU A 229 5.15 -22.38 3.06
C LEU A 229 5.63 -22.87 4.43
N THR A 230 5.81 -21.98 5.41
CA THR A 230 6.39 -22.32 6.72
C THR A 230 5.39 -22.32 7.88
N GLY A 231 4.17 -21.81 7.65
CA GLY A 231 3.12 -21.73 8.64
C GLY A 231 1.85 -21.13 8.04
N ASP A 232 0.77 -21.15 8.82
CA ASP A 232 -0.55 -20.62 8.46
C ASP A 232 -0.70 -19.12 8.71
N ASP A 233 0.14 -18.51 9.56
CA ASP A 233 0.08 -17.09 9.94
C ASP A 233 -0.17 -16.11 8.76
N THR A 234 0.49 -16.35 7.61
CA THR A 234 0.35 -15.46 6.44
C THR A 234 -0.98 -15.68 5.74
N LEU A 235 -1.47 -16.92 5.64
CA LEU A 235 -2.74 -17.22 4.99
C LEU A 235 -3.89 -16.49 5.66
N GLU A 236 -3.83 -16.34 6.99
CA GLU A 236 -4.85 -15.64 7.79
C GLU A 236 -4.93 -14.12 7.53
N ILE A 237 -3.86 -13.50 7.03
CA ILE A 237 -3.88 -12.07 6.67
C ILE A 237 -4.16 -11.81 5.20
N LEU A 238 -4.06 -12.82 4.32
CA LEU A 238 -4.22 -12.61 2.88
C LEU A 238 -5.63 -12.10 2.52
N ASP A 239 -6.65 -12.51 3.26
CA ASP A 239 -8.04 -12.06 3.04
C ASP A 239 -8.25 -10.58 3.49
N GLN A 240 -7.27 -9.99 4.18
CA GLN A 240 -7.32 -8.61 4.70
C GLN A 240 -6.45 -7.64 3.89
N VAL A 241 -5.79 -8.11 2.84
CA VAL A 241 -4.95 -7.30 1.94
C VAL A 241 -5.47 -7.34 0.51
N ASP A 242 -5.23 -6.27 -0.24
CA ASP A 242 -5.67 -6.18 -1.62
C ASP A 242 -4.79 -7.00 -2.56
N CYS A 243 -3.49 -7.09 -2.24
CA CYS A 243 -2.54 -7.89 -2.99
C CYS A 243 -1.33 -8.32 -2.16
N ALA A 244 -0.57 -9.26 -2.70
CA ALA A 244 0.70 -9.72 -2.16
C ALA A 244 1.84 -9.58 -3.18
N LEU A 245 3.02 -9.21 -2.70
CA LEU A 245 4.28 -9.21 -3.43
C LEU A 245 5.14 -10.37 -2.91
N LEU A 246 5.45 -11.33 -3.78
CA LEU A 246 6.21 -12.53 -3.41
C LEU A 246 7.71 -12.27 -3.61
N VAL A 247 8.51 -12.44 -2.56
CA VAL A 247 9.97 -12.30 -2.59
C VAL A 247 10.63 -13.68 -2.67
N ALA A 248 11.19 -14.02 -3.82
CA ALA A 248 11.94 -15.26 -4.04
C ALA A 248 13.45 -15.01 -3.92
N GLU A 249 14.18 -15.99 -3.40
CA GLU A 249 15.63 -15.95 -3.33
C GLU A 249 16.26 -16.57 -4.57
N ALA A 250 17.10 -15.82 -5.27
CA ALA A 250 17.88 -16.32 -6.40
C ALA A 250 18.70 -17.55 -5.99
N GLU A 251 18.71 -18.57 -6.87
CA GLU A 251 19.44 -19.83 -6.70
C GLU A 251 18.99 -20.72 -5.52
N SER A 252 18.08 -20.26 -4.65
CA SER A 252 17.60 -20.99 -3.47
C SER A 252 16.11 -21.34 -3.53
N SER A 253 15.26 -20.40 -3.96
CA SER A 253 13.82 -20.67 -4.12
C SER A 253 13.57 -21.52 -5.36
N ARG A 254 12.88 -22.64 -5.20
CA ARG A 254 12.55 -23.56 -6.30
C ARG A 254 11.31 -23.07 -7.05
N SER A 255 11.24 -23.31 -8.36
CA SER A 255 10.04 -23.00 -9.15
C SER A 255 8.78 -23.63 -8.55
N SER A 256 8.86 -24.90 -8.13
CA SER A 256 7.74 -25.60 -7.48
C SER A 256 7.28 -24.97 -6.16
N GLU A 257 8.14 -24.23 -5.46
CA GLU A 257 7.75 -23.49 -4.25
C GLU A 257 7.05 -22.18 -4.62
N ILE A 258 7.52 -21.52 -5.67
CA ILE A 258 6.90 -20.31 -6.23
C ILE A 258 5.51 -20.65 -6.77
N ASP A 259 5.36 -21.71 -7.57
CA ASP A 259 4.08 -22.14 -8.14
C ASP A 259 3.04 -22.43 -7.04
N LYS A 260 3.47 -23.05 -5.94
CA LYS A 260 2.61 -23.28 -4.77
C LYS A 260 2.19 -21.98 -4.10
N CYS A 261 3.13 -21.05 -3.90
CA CYS A 261 2.80 -19.75 -3.33
C CYS A 261 1.84 -18.98 -4.23
N GLU A 262 2.03 -18.98 -5.55
CA GLU A 262 1.11 -18.33 -6.49
C GLU A 262 -0.29 -18.95 -6.43
N HIS A 263 -0.37 -20.28 -6.32
CA HIS A 263 -1.63 -20.98 -6.12
C HIS A 263 -2.32 -20.55 -4.81
N ASP A 264 -1.63 -20.63 -3.67
CA ASP A 264 -2.16 -20.25 -2.35
C ASP A 264 -2.58 -18.77 -2.31
N LEU A 265 -1.79 -17.89 -2.94
CA LEU A 265 -2.13 -16.47 -3.09
C LEU A 265 -3.41 -16.30 -3.92
N SER A 266 -3.52 -16.99 -5.06
CA SER A 266 -4.65 -16.83 -5.99
C SER A 266 -6.01 -17.24 -5.39
N GLU A 267 -6.02 -18.05 -4.34
CA GLU A 267 -7.24 -18.43 -3.63
C GLU A 267 -7.76 -17.35 -2.67
N ARG A 268 -6.91 -16.37 -2.29
CA ARG A 268 -7.19 -15.43 -1.19
C ARG A 268 -7.02 -13.96 -1.55
N THR A 269 -6.05 -13.63 -2.40
CA THR A 269 -5.73 -12.25 -2.77
C THR A 269 -5.11 -12.15 -4.16
N ASN A 270 -4.82 -10.92 -4.61
CA ASN A 270 -4.17 -10.70 -5.89
C ASN A 270 -2.65 -10.82 -5.77
N CYS A 271 -1.98 -11.35 -6.79
CA CYS A 271 -0.51 -11.29 -6.88
C CYS A 271 -0.10 -9.99 -7.59
N ALA A 272 0.60 -9.09 -6.87
CA ALA A 272 1.18 -7.88 -7.45
C ALA A 272 2.43 -8.18 -8.30
N GLY A 273 3.07 -9.33 -8.05
CA GLY A 273 4.22 -9.83 -8.80
C GLY A 273 5.23 -10.57 -7.92
N ILE A 274 6.34 -10.97 -8.55
CA ILE A 274 7.46 -11.67 -7.91
C ILE A 274 8.72 -10.79 -7.98
N VAL A 275 9.44 -10.72 -6.86
CA VAL A 275 10.76 -10.08 -6.76
C VAL A 275 11.81 -11.15 -6.58
N LEU A 276 12.76 -11.23 -7.51
CA LEU A 276 13.93 -12.08 -7.37
C LEU A 276 15.04 -11.34 -6.61
N ASN A 277 15.30 -11.74 -5.37
CA ASN A 277 16.25 -11.12 -4.47
C ASN A 277 17.57 -11.90 -4.41
N LYS A 278 18.65 -11.22 -3.95
CA LYS A 278 20.01 -11.77 -3.81
C LYS A 278 20.66 -12.26 -5.11
N CYS A 279 20.26 -11.71 -6.26
CA CYS A 279 20.89 -11.98 -7.54
C CYS A 279 22.39 -11.60 -7.49
N ARG A 280 23.27 -12.57 -7.75
CA ARG A 280 24.74 -12.37 -7.74
C ARG A 280 25.26 -11.79 -9.05
N TYR A 281 24.54 -12.03 -10.15
CA TYR A 281 24.87 -11.55 -11.48
C TYR A 281 23.69 -10.73 -12.01
N MET A 282 23.88 -9.43 -12.15
CA MET A 282 23.07 -8.62 -13.06
C MET A 282 23.92 -8.47 -14.32
N ASP A 283 23.40 -8.90 -15.48
CA ASP A 283 24.09 -8.67 -16.73
C ASP A 283 24.36 -7.17 -16.89
N ARG A 284 25.60 -6.80 -17.24
CA ARG A 284 26.03 -5.40 -17.38
C ARG A 284 25.24 -4.62 -18.45
N GLY A 285 24.40 -5.29 -19.24
CA GLY A 285 23.63 -4.74 -20.35
C GLY A 285 22.46 -3.82 -19.99
N ASP A 286 21.92 -3.89 -18.76
CA ASP A 286 20.78 -3.05 -18.34
C ASP A 286 21.20 -1.76 -17.61
N SER A 287 22.50 -1.49 -17.55
CA SER A 287 23.04 -0.28 -16.97
C SER A 287 22.89 0.88 -17.96
N TYR A 288 21.69 1.46 -18.04
CA TYR A 288 21.45 2.73 -18.74
C TYR A 288 22.18 3.88 -18.01
N TYR A 289 23.50 3.95 -18.17
CA TYR A 289 24.31 5.10 -17.81
C TYR A 289 24.59 5.92 -19.06
N TYR A 290 24.04 7.13 -19.13
CA TYR A 290 24.68 8.20 -19.88
C TYR A 290 25.84 8.70 -19.02
N SER A 291 27.07 8.51 -19.50
CA SER A 291 28.24 9.23 -18.98
C SER A 291 28.18 10.70 -19.44
N PRO A 292 28.58 11.66 -18.58
CA PRO A 292 28.80 13.05 -18.99
C PRO A 292 29.98 13.19 -19.96
#